data_AF-A0A3N1IMF5-F1
#
_entry.id   AF-A0A3N1IMF5-F1
#
_cell.length_a   1.000
_cell.length_b   1.000
_cell.length_c   1.000
_cell.angle_alpha   90.00
_cell.angle_beta   90.00
_cell.angle_gamma   90.00
#
_symmetry.space_group_name_H-M   'P 1'
#
loop_
_entity.id
_entity.type
_entity.pdbx_description
1 polymer ?
#
loop_
_entity_poly.entity_id
_entity_poly.type
_entity_poly.pdbx_seq_one_letter_code
_entity_poly.pdbx_strand_id
1 'polypeptide(L)'
;MSTKGTAMRPTQATDHHEAGAPPAFRLVALARSPVRVRSGGPRGSDGSHGSCESDAARSGPSAGRPEPDRCGGPDGFAGVRAADRDVRAAVSRVLDQELAERLERSRAVDPVFADDLALRVAHFTQRGGKRVRSQLLWWAMRACGGGDDTSALAALRLGAAVELLQTCALVQDDVMDRSPRRRGRPAMHADIGAQYGATVAPDRAGRFGEAAAVLAGDLALAWADDLVAGTALPAGTGHLVRRLWGDLRTEMVAGQYLDLQGQITGSRSLPRALRSACLKSALYSVERPLALGAALAGADGTTTGALCSAGRRIGMAFQLRDDVGDVFSDDEGTGRPAGGDIREGKSTCLTALARARAEAAGDRLALTVLDRALGKHDLSPADLEEVRDILRRTGALATVEAKAGRLVAQGLRRFDAVPLDPAGAGPLRDLLVAAAGGTPAGPPGRPEGASANRPAGRPEATPANRPAGRFEGTPANRPAGRFEGPPATRPAARAQGSPANGATADPHPSTANAPAGRPHASPPGGPTASPATGPATRVTAPAPAPAPQHDTPLSLFASHSEDSRA
;
A
#
# COMPACT_ATOMS: atom_id res chain seq x y z
N MET A 1 65.17 6.35 -48.78
CA MET A 1 65.81 5.45 -47.79
C MET A 1 65.72 6.15 -46.44
N SER A 2 65.24 5.57 -45.33
CA SER A 2 64.67 4.24 -45.10
C SER A 2 63.76 4.24 -43.85
N THR A 3 62.68 3.43 -43.85
CA THR A 3 62.09 2.61 -42.74
C THR A 3 62.34 2.99 -41.26
N LYS A 4 61.47 2.87 -40.25
CA LYS A 4 60.12 2.29 -39.93
C LYS A 4 59.70 2.99 -38.60
N GLY A 5 58.46 3.19 -38.14
CA GLY A 5 57.27 2.32 -38.16
C GLY A 5 57.21 1.37 -36.95
N THR A 6 56.60 1.76 -35.81
CA THR A 6 56.10 0.86 -34.73
C THR A 6 54.90 1.47 -33.98
N ALA A 7 53.98 0.62 -33.53
CA ALA A 7 52.63 0.94 -33.05
C ALA A 7 52.49 1.42 -31.60
N MET A 8 51.39 2.12 -31.30
CA MET A 8 50.79 2.19 -29.96
C MET A 8 49.90 0.97 -29.69
N ARG A 9 49.93 0.46 -28.45
CA ARG A 9 48.86 -0.33 -27.83
C ARG A 9 48.63 0.17 -26.39
N PRO A 10 47.41 0.06 -25.84
CA PRO A 10 47.07 0.63 -24.54
C PRO A 10 47.52 -0.27 -23.39
N THR A 11 48.03 0.35 -22.31
CA THR A 11 48.25 -0.31 -21.03
C THR A 11 46.96 -0.32 -20.19
N GLN A 12 46.82 -1.39 -19.42
CA GLN A 12 45.62 -1.73 -18.65
C GLN A 12 45.50 -0.88 -17.38
N ALA A 13 44.27 -0.60 -16.97
CA ALA A 13 43.95 -0.18 -15.60
C ALA A 13 42.87 -1.14 -15.06
N THR A 14 43.29 -2.02 -14.15
CA THR A 14 42.41 -2.92 -13.39
C THR A 14 42.16 -2.33 -12.01
N ASP A 15 41.12 -2.84 -11.35
CA ASP A 15 40.90 -2.80 -9.89
C ASP A 15 40.33 -1.51 -9.26
N HIS A 16 39.00 -1.42 -9.39
CA HIS A 16 38.06 -1.49 -8.25
C HIS A 16 38.35 -0.68 -6.97
N HIS A 17 37.56 0.37 -6.76
CA HIS A 17 37.11 0.77 -5.43
C HIS A 17 35.62 0.42 -5.26
N GLU A 18 35.31 -0.40 -4.25
CA GLU A 18 33.93 -0.66 -3.83
C GLU A 18 33.30 0.58 -3.20
N ALA A 19 32.11 0.96 -3.66
CA ALA A 19 31.29 1.97 -2.99
C ALA A 19 30.65 1.35 -1.74
N GLY A 20 31.00 1.87 -0.56
CA GLY A 20 30.61 1.31 0.73
C GLY A 20 29.10 1.17 0.95
N ALA A 21 28.69 0.11 1.64
CA ALA A 21 27.30 -0.13 2.00
C ALA A 21 26.75 0.92 2.99
N PRO A 22 25.46 1.30 2.90
CA PRO A 22 24.83 2.16 3.89
C PRO A 22 24.75 1.45 5.27
N PRO A 23 24.78 2.21 6.38
CA PRO A 23 24.92 1.63 7.72
C PRO A 23 23.75 0.72 8.09
N ALA A 24 24.07 -0.48 8.57
CA ALA A 24 23.10 -1.39 9.15
C ALA A 24 22.75 -0.95 10.58
N PHE A 25 21.46 -0.78 10.87
CA PHE A 25 21.00 -0.59 12.25
C PHE A 25 21.26 -1.87 13.06
N ARG A 26 22.17 -1.78 14.05
CA ARG A 26 22.38 -2.85 15.02
C ARG A 26 21.17 -2.94 15.96
N LEU A 27 20.44 -4.06 15.89
CA LEU A 27 19.63 -4.53 17.01
C LEU A 27 20.56 -4.81 18.19
N VAL A 28 20.45 -4.04 19.27
CA VAL A 28 21.19 -4.28 20.51
C VAL A 28 20.65 -5.54 21.16
N ALA A 29 21.47 -6.59 21.22
CA ALA A 29 21.16 -7.79 21.97
C ALA A 29 21.25 -7.49 23.47
N LEU A 30 20.14 -7.65 24.21
CA LEU A 30 20.13 -7.56 25.66
C LEU A 30 20.62 -8.88 26.26
N ALA A 31 21.78 -8.83 26.92
CA ALA A 31 22.29 -9.95 27.69
C ALA A 31 21.35 -10.27 28.87
N ARG A 32 20.99 -11.54 29.04
CA ARG A 32 20.24 -12.03 30.20
C ARG A 32 21.20 -12.41 31.33
N SER A 33 21.10 -11.74 32.48
CA SER A 33 21.67 -12.24 33.74
C SER A 33 20.65 -13.14 34.46
N PRO A 34 21.07 -14.25 35.11
CA PRO A 34 20.15 -15.22 35.69
C PRO A 34 19.60 -14.76 37.06
N VAL A 35 18.27 -14.77 37.21
CA VAL A 35 17.61 -14.63 38.51
C VAL A 35 17.67 -15.98 39.24
N ARG A 36 18.29 -16.02 40.42
CA ARG A 36 18.22 -17.19 41.31
C ARG A 36 16.85 -17.25 41.99
N VAL A 37 16.06 -18.26 41.67
CA VAL A 37 14.89 -18.65 42.48
C VAL A 37 15.39 -19.26 43.79
N ARG A 38 14.90 -18.77 44.93
CA ARG A 38 15.18 -19.35 46.24
C ARG A 38 13.92 -20.06 46.74
N SER A 39 14.03 -21.36 46.99
CA SER A 39 12.95 -22.19 47.54
C SER A 39 12.65 -21.83 48.99
N GLY A 40 11.38 -21.77 49.36
CA GLY A 40 10.95 -21.45 50.73
C GLY A 40 9.47 -21.73 50.98
N GLY A 41 9.22 -22.81 51.72
CA GLY A 41 7.98 -23.11 52.46
C GLY A 41 8.32 -24.18 53.52
N PRO A 42 7.38 -24.64 54.37
CA PRO A 42 6.00 -24.20 54.54
C PRO A 42 5.63 -23.89 56.02
N ARG A 43 4.37 -23.46 56.24
CA ARG A 43 3.52 -23.48 57.48
C ARG A 43 2.26 -22.66 57.13
N GLY A 44 1.02 -22.96 57.54
CA GLY A 44 0.46 -24.05 58.35
C GLY A 44 -0.93 -23.62 58.88
N SER A 45 -1.77 -24.60 59.26
CA SER A 45 -3.08 -24.51 59.96
C SER A 45 -4.29 -23.80 59.28
N ASP A 46 -5.30 -24.63 58.94
CA ASP A 46 -6.69 -24.63 59.43
C ASP A 46 -7.62 -23.38 59.29
N GLY A 47 -8.92 -23.51 59.00
CA GLY A 47 -9.72 -24.72 58.68
C GLY A 47 -11.24 -24.46 58.75
N SER A 48 -12.07 -25.45 58.35
CA SER A 48 -13.56 -25.51 58.50
C SER A 48 -14.40 -24.46 57.75
N HIS A 49 -15.70 -24.62 57.44
CA HIS A 49 -16.59 -25.77 57.21
C HIS A 49 -17.84 -25.23 56.46
N GLY A 50 -18.55 -26.05 55.67
CA GLY A 50 -19.83 -25.65 55.06
C GLY A 50 -20.28 -26.61 53.95
N SER A 51 -21.31 -27.40 54.22
CA SER A 51 -21.80 -28.49 53.35
C SER A 51 -23.29 -28.34 53.05
N CYS A 52 -23.78 -29.09 52.06
CA CYS A 52 -25.21 -29.36 51.78
C CYS A 52 -26.00 -28.17 51.17
N GLU A 53 -27.03 -28.36 50.33
CA GLU A 53 -27.67 -29.60 49.87
C GLU A 53 -28.23 -29.43 48.44
N SER A 54 -28.41 -30.58 47.82
CA SER A 54 -29.05 -30.92 46.55
C SER A 54 -30.55 -30.55 46.44
N ASP A 55 -31.04 -30.41 45.20
CA ASP A 55 -32.39 -30.92 44.87
C ASP A 55 -32.49 -31.40 43.41
N ALA A 56 -33.34 -32.41 43.15
CA ALA A 56 -33.40 -33.08 41.84
C ALA A 56 -34.81 -33.61 41.50
N ALA A 57 -35.31 -33.33 40.28
CA ALA A 57 -36.60 -33.81 39.78
C ALA A 57 -36.60 -34.21 38.29
N ARG A 58 -37.59 -35.04 37.89
CA ARG A 58 -37.67 -35.85 36.66
C ARG A 58 -39.07 -35.74 36.03
N SER A 59 -39.33 -36.01 34.74
CA SER A 59 -38.53 -36.19 33.51
C SER A 59 -39.48 -36.39 32.30
N GLY A 60 -39.14 -35.92 31.09
CA GLY A 60 -39.95 -36.22 29.90
C GLY A 60 -39.48 -35.51 28.61
N PRO A 61 -39.54 -36.14 27.41
CA PRO A 61 -38.88 -35.64 26.21
C PRO A 61 -39.78 -34.79 25.30
N SER A 62 -39.17 -33.86 24.55
CA SER A 62 -39.78 -33.22 23.36
C SER A 62 -38.75 -33.09 22.25
N ALA A 63 -39.19 -33.23 21.00
CA ALA A 63 -38.33 -33.44 19.85
C ALA A 63 -37.96 -32.14 19.11
N GLY A 64 -36.68 -32.04 18.74
CA GLY A 64 -36.26 -31.54 17.42
C GLY A 64 -36.48 -30.06 17.08
N ARG A 65 -35.50 -29.23 17.44
CA ARG A 65 -34.93 -28.24 16.51
C ARG A 65 -33.40 -28.29 16.62
N PRO A 66 -32.65 -28.20 15.52
CA PRO A 66 -31.20 -28.07 15.61
C PRO A 66 -30.88 -26.66 16.12
N GLU A 67 -30.33 -26.55 17.34
CA GLU A 67 -29.67 -25.32 17.75
C GLU A 67 -28.46 -25.08 16.83
N PRO A 68 -28.20 -23.85 16.39
CA PRO A 68 -26.96 -23.53 15.69
C PRO A 68 -25.79 -23.72 16.65
N ASP A 69 -24.84 -24.55 16.24
CA ASP A 69 -23.67 -24.97 17.01
C ASP A 69 -22.87 -23.76 17.54
N ARG A 70 -23.10 -23.40 18.82
CA ARG A 70 -22.39 -22.30 19.51
C ARG A 70 -21.01 -22.75 20.02
N CYS A 71 -20.27 -23.50 19.22
CA CYS A 71 -18.85 -23.76 19.43
C CYS A 71 -17.97 -22.63 18.87
N GLY A 72 -18.20 -21.42 19.37
CA GLY A 72 -17.34 -20.27 19.19
C GLY A 72 -17.13 -19.58 20.53
N GLY A 73 -15.88 -19.35 20.92
CA GLY A 73 -15.58 -18.46 22.06
C GLY A 73 -16.07 -17.03 21.79
N PRO A 74 -16.02 -16.14 22.81
CA PRO A 74 -16.56 -14.77 22.70
C PRO A 74 -16.01 -13.94 21.52
N ASP A 75 -14.85 -14.31 20.96
CA ASP A 75 -14.17 -13.61 19.88
C ASP A 75 -14.37 -14.22 18.47
N GLY A 76 -15.29 -15.18 18.29
CA GLY A 76 -15.60 -15.78 16.98
C GLY A 76 -14.45 -16.58 16.34
N PHE A 77 -13.38 -16.85 17.08
CA PHE A 77 -12.18 -17.54 16.60
C PHE A 77 -12.40 -19.06 16.54
N ALA A 78 -12.45 -19.61 15.32
CA ALA A 78 -12.65 -21.04 15.05
C ALA A 78 -11.36 -21.90 15.18
N GLY A 79 -10.33 -21.40 15.87
CA GLY A 79 -9.06 -22.09 16.05
C GLY A 79 -8.07 -21.95 14.88
N VAL A 80 -6.78 -22.15 15.18
CA VAL A 80 -5.65 -21.92 14.26
C VAL A 80 -5.78 -22.72 12.95
N ARG A 81 -6.16 -23.99 13.04
CA ARG A 81 -6.36 -24.87 11.86
C ARG A 81 -7.56 -24.47 10.98
N ALA A 82 -8.50 -23.67 11.48
CA ALA A 82 -9.55 -23.08 10.65
C ALA A 82 -9.07 -21.81 9.95
N ALA A 83 -8.25 -21.00 10.63
CA ALA A 83 -7.61 -19.83 10.04
C ALA A 83 -6.56 -20.21 8.97
N ASP A 84 -5.71 -21.22 9.21
CA ASP A 84 -4.72 -21.72 8.23
C ASP A 84 -5.37 -22.13 6.89
N ARG A 85 -6.64 -22.59 6.88
CA ARG A 85 -7.37 -22.99 5.66
C ARG A 85 -7.85 -21.80 4.82
N ASP A 86 -8.21 -20.68 5.45
CA ASP A 86 -8.59 -19.44 4.77
C ASP A 86 -8.32 -18.24 5.68
N VAL A 87 -7.05 -17.81 5.65
CA VAL A 87 -6.56 -16.66 6.44
C VAL A 87 -7.28 -15.38 6.03
N ARG A 88 -7.65 -15.25 4.75
CA ARG A 88 -8.39 -14.10 4.23
C ARG A 88 -9.76 -14.01 4.88
N ALA A 89 -10.52 -15.10 4.91
CA ALA A 89 -11.83 -15.14 5.56
C ALA A 89 -11.72 -15.01 7.09
N ALA A 90 -10.67 -15.54 7.72
CA ALA A 90 -10.43 -15.36 9.15
C ALA A 90 -10.19 -13.89 9.53
N VAL A 91 -9.35 -13.18 8.77
CA VAL A 91 -9.12 -11.73 8.95
C VAL A 91 -10.38 -10.93 8.63
N SER A 92 -11.14 -11.29 7.58
CA SER A 92 -12.42 -10.63 7.28
C SER A 92 -13.42 -10.77 8.42
N ARG A 93 -13.57 -11.94 9.05
CA ARG A 93 -14.49 -12.10 10.20
C ARG A 93 -14.13 -11.19 11.38
N VAL A 94 -12.85 -11.09 11.72
CA VAL A 94 -12.37 -10.18 12.77
C VAL A 94 -12.59 -8.72 12.37
N LEU A 95 -12.32 -8.35 11.11
CA LEU A 95 -12.64 -7.01 10.59
C LEU A 95 -14.14 -6.69 10.70
N ASP A 96 -15.02 -7.62 10.31
CA ASP A 96 -16.47 -7.38 10.32
C ASP A 96 -17.00 -7.17 11.74
N GLN A 97 -16.52 -7.94 12.73
CA GLN A 97 -16.84 -7.75 14.15
C GLN A 97 -16.33 -6.39 14.67
N GLU A 98 -15.04 -6.08 14.46
CA GLU A 98 -14.41 -4.85 14.93
C GLU A 98 -15.01 -3.59 14.28
N LEU A 99 -15.45 -3.69 13.02
CA LEU A 99 -16.12 -2.61 12.29
C LEU A 99 -17.57 -2.42 12.72
N ALA A 100 -18.32 -3.50 13.00
CA ALA A 100 -19.70 -3.39 13.50
C ALA A 100 -19.75 -2.58 14.80
N GLU A 101 -18.89 -2.92 15.77
CA GLU A 101 -18.80 -2.20 17.05
C GLU A 101 -18.39 -0.72 16.88
N ARG A 102 -17.47 -0.44 15.94
CA ARG A 102 -17.05 0.94 15.60
C ARG A 102 -18.16 1.74 14.92
N LEU A 103 -18.99 1.12 14.10
CA LEU A 103 -20.15 1.77 13.47
C LEU A 103 -21.25 2.07 14.51
N GLU A 104 -21.50 1.17 15.45
CA GLU A 104 -22.40 1.44 16.58
C GLU A 104 -21.90 2.60 17.44
N ARG A 105 -20.62 2.60 17.81
CA ARG A 105 -19.98 3.73 18.52
C ARG A 105 -20.03 5.03 17.71
N SER A 106 -19.87 4.98 16.40
CA SER A 106 -19.97 6.16 15.52
C SER A 106 -21.39 6.74 15.49
N ARG A 107 -22.42 5.89 15.38
CA ARG A 107 -23.83 6.31 15.42
C ARG A 107 -24.24 6.93 16.75
N ALA A 108 -23.64 6.46 17.84
CA ALA A 108 -23.84 7.04 19.17
C ALA A 108 -23.17 8.43 19.35
N VAL A 109 -22.17 8.76 18.52
CA VAL A 109 -21.55 10.10 18.48
C VAL A 109 -22.38 11.05 17.61
N ASP A 110 -22.62 10.69 16.34
CA ASP A 110 -23.48 11.44 15.42
C ASP A 110 -23.94 10.57 14.23
N PRO A 111 -25.24 10.55 13.88
CA PRO A 111 -25.74 9.75 12.76
C PRO A 111 -25.21 10.17 11.39
N VAL A 112 -25.00 11.46 11.12
CA VAL A 112 -24.54 11.96 9.82
C VAL A 112 -23.09 11.53 9.60
N PHE A 113 -22.21 11.75 10.58
CA PHE A 113 -20.84 11.22 10.59
C PHE A 113 -20.81 9.71 10.38
N ALA A 114 -21.70 8.98 11.05
CA ALA A 114 -21.73 7.52 10.98
C ALA A 114 -22.10 7.00 9.57
N ASP A 115 -23.17 7.55 8.97
CA ASP A 115 -23.69 7.05 7.70
C ASP A 115 -22.95 7.65 6.48
N ASP A 116 -22.52 8.92 6.54
CA ASP A 116 -21.78 9.57 5.43
C ASP A 116 -20.31 9.18 5.37
N LEU A 117 -19.66 8.96 6.52
CA LEU A 117 -18.20 8.79 6.61
C LEU A 117 -17.79 7.43 7.17
N ALA A 118 -18.21 7.10 8.40
CA ALA A 118 -17.74 5.89 9.10
C ALA A 118 -18.16 4.61 8.34
N LEU A 119 -19.39 4.58 7.80
CA LEU A 119 -19.90 3.49 6.97
C LEU A 119 -19.10 3.34 5.66
N ARG A 120 -18.63 4.44 5.06
CA ARG A 120 -17.77 4.39 3.86
C ARG A 120 -16.38 3.85 4.18
N VAL A 121 -15.79 4.22 5.31
CA VAL A 121 -14.52 3.64 5.81
C VAL A 121 -14.66 2.15 6.07
N ALA A 122 -15.71 1.73 6.78
CA ALA A 122 -15.99 0.32 7.04
C ALA A 122 -16.16 -0.46 5.73
N HIS A 123 -17.04 -0.01 4.83
CA HIS A 123 -17.25 -0.67 3.55
C HIS A 123 -16.03 -0.70 2.63
N PHE A 124 -15.22 0.37 2.58
CA PHE A 124 -13.96 0.37 1.83
C PHE A 124 -13.00 -0.68 2.37
N THR A 125 -12.90 -0.78 3.70
CA THR A 125 -12.10 -1.79 4.39
C THR A 125 -12.61 -3.20 4.12
N GLN A 126 -13.92 -3.46 4.26
CA GLN A 126 -14.55 -4.77 4.03
C GLN A 126 -14.41 -5.26 2.59
N ARG A 127 -14.64 -4.37 1.61
CA ARG A 127 -14.47 -4.64 0.16
C ARG A 127 -13.00 -4.83 -0.27
N GLY A 128 -12.07 -4.86 0.69
CA GLY A 128 -10.64 -5.08 0.47
C GLY A 128 -10.31 -6.36 -0.31
N GLY A 129 -9.19 -6.30 -1.03
CA GLY A 129 -8.81 -7.32 -2.01
C GLY A 129 -8.19 -8.59 -1.41
N LYS A 130 -7.01 -8.94 -1.89
CA LYS A 130 -6.31 -10.20 -1.58
C LYS A 130 -5.78 -10.32 -0.13
N ARG A 131 -5.93 -9.29 0.73
CA ARG A 131 -5.44 -9.25 2.14
C ARG A 131 -3.97 -9.68 2.31
N VAL A 132 -3.12 -9.37 1.32
CA VAL A 132 -1.74 -9.93 1.25
C VAL A 132 -0.93 -9.57 2.49
N ARG A 133 -1.09 -8.34 3.03
CA ARG A 133 -0.35 -7.87 4.21
C ARG A 133 -0.74 -8.67 5.46
N SER A 134 -2.04 -8.87 5.71
CA SER A 134 -2.52 -9.71 6.82
C SER A 134 -2.08 -11.17 6.68
N GLN A 135 -2.11 -11.71 5.45
CA GLN A 135 -1.66 -13.07 5.18
C GLN A 135 -0.13 -13.23 5.41
N LEU A 136 0.68 -12.25 5.01
CA LEU A 136 2.12 -12.26 5.29
C LEU A 136 2.41 -12.24 6.79
N LEU A 137 1.65 -11.45 7.57
CA LEU A 137 1.76 -11.43 9.03
C LEU A 137 1.39 -12.79 9.65
N TRP A 138 0.24 -13.35 9.28
CA TRP A 138 -0.21 -14.66 9.75
C TRP A 138 0.81 -15.76 9.43
N TRP A 139 1.21 -15.88 8.16
CA TRP A 139 2.11 -16.95 7.74
C TRP A 139 3.53 -16.77 8.28
N ALA A 140 3.99 -15.54 8.56
CA ALA A 140 5.24 -15.30 9.30
C ALA A 140 5.15 -15.75 10.77
N MET A 141 4.02 -15.51 11.43
CA MET A 141 3.78 -16.02 12.78
C MET A 141 3.81 -17.56 12.79
N ARG A 142 3.11 -18.21 11.85
CA ARG A 142 3.11 -19.67 11.72
C ARG A 142 4.48 -20.24 11.35
N ALA A 143 5.21 -19.61 10.43
CA ALA A 143 6.55 -20.05 10.00
C ALA A 143 7.61 -19.91 11.11
N CYS A 144 7.40 -19.02 12.08
CA CYS A 144 8.24 -18.87 13.25
C CYS A 144 7.82 -19.78 14.43
N GLY A 145 6.90 -20.73 14.24
CA GLY A 145 6.43 -21.66 15.28
C GLY A 145 5.35 -21.10 16.21
N GLY A 146 4.80 -19.92 15.92
CA GLY A 146 3.60 -19.41 16.58
C GLY A 146 2.34 -20.15 16.14
N GLY A 147 1.24 -19.97 16.87
CA GLY A 147 -0.02 -20.66 16.61
C GLY A 147 -0.60 -21.39 17.82
N ASP A 148 -0.36 -20.88 19.03
CA ASP A 148 -1.33 -20.98 20.11
C ASP A 148 -2.50 -20.00 19.87
N ASP A 149 -3.61 -20.18 20.56
CA ASP A 149 -4.81 -19.36 20.35
C ASP A 149 -4.60 -17.86 20.67
N THR A 150 -3.66 -17.51 21.55
CA THR A 150 -3.35 -16.11 21.89
C THR A 150 -2.55 -15.44 20.77
N SER A 151 -1.45 -16.05 20.32
CA SER A 151 -0.65 -15.52 19.21
C SER A 151 -1.42 -15.49 17.88
N ALA A 152 -2.33 -16.46 17.68
CA ALA A 152 -3.22 -16.49 16.53
C ALA A 152 -4.30 -15.40 16.56
N LEU A 153 -5.03 -15.23 17.67
CA LEU A 153 -6.02 -14.16 17.78
C LEU A 153 -5.34 -12.78 17.63
N ALA A 154 -4.18 -12.59 18.25
CA ALA A 154 -3.38 -11.38 18.05
C ALA A 154 -2.97 -11.17 16.58
N ALA A 155 -2.55 -12.23 15.87
CA ALA A 155 -2.20 -12.14 14.45
C ALA A 155 -3.39 -11.72 13.57
N LEU A 156 -4.61 -12.20 13.87
CA LEU A 156 -5.81 -11.78 13.15
C LEU A 156 -6.19 -10.32 13.47
N ARG A 157 -6.12 -9.90 14.73
CA ARG A 157 -6.38 -8.49 15.14
C ARG A 157 -5.37 -7.51 14.53
N LEU A 158 -4.07 -7.82 14.58
CA LEU A 158 -3.05 -7.01 13.90
C LEU A 158 -3.21 -7.07 12.37
N GLY A 159 -3.58 -8.22 11.82
CA GLY A 159 -3.89 -8.38 10.40
C GLY A 159 -5.06 -7.51 9.94
N ALA A 160 -6.07 -7.33 10.78
CA ALA A 160 -7.19 -6.41 10.59
C ALA A 160 -6.75 -4.93 10.73
N ALA A 161 -5.93 -4.60 11.73
CA ALA A 161 -5.38 -3.24 11.88
C ALA A 161 -4.54 -2.79 10.67
N VAL A 162 -3.74 -3.69 10.10
CA VAL A 162 -2.96 -3.44 8.87
C VAL A 162 -3.87 -3.12 7.67
N GLU A 163 -5.08 -3.69 7.60
CA GLU A 163 -6.03 -3.44 6.49
C GLU A 163 -6.84 -2.15 6.70
N LEU A 164 -7.07 -1.73 7.95
CA LEU A 164 -7.56 -0.38 8.27
C LEU A 164 -6.50 0.68 7.92
N LEU A 165 -5.23 0.43 8.24
CA LEU A 165 -4.13 1.30 7.82
C LEU A 165 -3.97 1.35 6.29
N GLN A 166 -4.23 0.24 5.58
CA GLN A 166 -4.30 0.23 4.11
C GLN A 166 -5.48 1.05 3.57
N THR A 167 -6.59 1.13 4.32
CA THR A 167 -7.71 2.01 3.98
C THR A 167 -7.32 3.47 4.14
N CYS A 168 -6.69 3.84 5.26
CA CYS A 168 -6.09 5.18 5.46
C CYS A 168 -5.18 5.55 4.29
N ALA A 169 -4.19 4.70 3.99
CA ALA A 169 -3.21 4.95 2.95
C ALA A 169 -3.87 5.19 1.58
N LEU A 170 -4.79 4.32 1.14
CA LEU A 170 -5.43 4.46 -0.18
C LEU A 170 -6.35 5.67 -0.29
N VAL A 171 -7.12 5.96 0.77
CA VAL A 171 -8.08 7.06 0.74
C VAL A 171 -7.35 8.40 0.68
N GLN A 172 -6.23 8.56 1.39
CA GLN A 172 -5.42 9.78 1.34
C GLN A 172 -4.56 9.85 0.07
N ASP A 173 -4.00 8.74 -0.41
CA ASP A 173 -3.30 8.62 -1.70
C ASP A 173 -4.21 9.05 -2.87
N ASP A 174 -5.47 8.57 -2.90
CA ASP A 174 -6.47 8.97 -3.91
C ASP A 174 -6.69 10.50 -3.96
N VAL A 175 -6.65 11.19 -2.81
CA VAL A 175 -6.78 12.66 -2.73
C VAL A 175 -5.52 13.35 -3.20
N MET A 176 -4.35 12.89 -2.74
CA MET A 176 -3.05 13.49 -3.09
C MET A 176 -2.77 13.40 -4.60
N ASP A 177 -3.08 12.26 -5.21
CA ASP A 177 -2.92 12.00 -6.65
C ASP A 177 -4.09 12.54 -7.49
N ARG A 178 -5.18 13.03 -6.87
CA ARG A 178 -6.45 13.41 -7.53
C ARG A 178 -7.04 12.28 -8.38
N SER A 179 -6.85 11.03 -7.97
CA SER A 179 -7.30 9.84 -8.70
C SER A 179 -8.82 9.65 -8.55
N PRO A 180 -9.64 9.84 -9.61
CA PRO A 180 -11.11 9.83 -9.48
C PRO A 180 -11.70 8.44 -9.25
N ARG A 181 -10.90 7.37 -9.41
CA ARG A 181 -11.31 5.98 -9.39
C ARG A 181 -10.28 5.11 -8.66
N ARG A 182 -10.78 4.16 -7.85
CA ARG A 182 -9.99 3.11 -7.21
C ARG A 182 -10.71 1.77 -7.34
N ARG A 183 -10.00 0.74 -7.81
CA ARG A 183 -10.53 -0.63 -8.04
C ARG A 183 -11.84 -0.65 -8.85
N GLY A 184 -11.89 0.13 -9.95
CA GLY A 184 -13.06 0.19 -10.83
C GLY A 184 -14.28 0.96 -10.30
N ARG A 185 -14.21 1.54 -9.09
CA ARG A 185 -15.26 2.36 -8.46
C ARG A 185 -14.79 3.81 -8.30
N PRO A 186 -15.68 4.79 -8.05
CA PRO A 186 -15.27 6.13 -7.63
C PRO A 186 -14.34 6.07 -6.40
N ALA A 187 -13.32 6.92 -6.37
CA ALA A 187 -12.51 7.13 -5.18
C ALA A 187 -13.34 7.80 -4.07
N MET A 188 -12.94 7.67 -2.81
CA MET A 188 -13.77 8.10 -1.67
C MET A 188 -14.12 9.60 -1.70
N HIS A 189 -13.18 10.46 -2.13
CA HIS A 189 -13.46 11.89 -2.27
C HIS A 189 -14.51 12.18 -3.35
N ALA A 190 -14.48 11.45 -4.47
CA ALA A 190 -15.44 11.59 -5.55
C ALA A 190 -16.82 11.04 -5.16
N ASP A 191 -16.85 9.91 -4.44
CA ASP A 191 -18.05 9.26 -3.90
C ASP A 191 -18.79 10.14 -2.87
N ILE A 192 -18.04 10.80 -1.97
CA ILE A 192 -18.59 11.76 -1.00
C ILE A 192 -18.99 13.07 -1.69
N GLY A 193 -18.15 13.61 -2.59
CA GLY A 193 -18.50 14.82 -3.35
C GLY A 193 -19.79 14.65 -4.16
N ALA A 194 -19.99 13.48 -4.77
CA ALA A 194 -21.19 13.18 -5.55
C ALA A 194 -22.49 13.22 -4.73
N GLN A 195 -22.45 12.87 -3.43
CA GLN A 195 -23.61 12.96 -2.53
C GLN A 195 -24.19 14.37 -2.43
N TYR A 196 -23.34 15.41 -2.55
CA TYR A 196 -23.73 16.81 -2.44
C TYR A 196 -23.77 17.54 -3.80
N GLY A 197 -23.35 16.90 -4.89
CA GLY A 197 -23.20 17.52 -6.21
C GLY A 197 -24.51 18.02 -6.85
N ALA A 198 -25.68 17.61 -6.35
CA ALA A 198 -26.97 18.11 -6.82
C ALA A 198 -27.46 19.38 -6.09
N THR A 199 -26.88 19.72 -4.93
CA THR A 199 -27.37 20.81 -4.06
C THR A 199 -26.37 21.95 -3.87
N VAL A 200 -25.09 21.75 -4.25
CA VAL A 200 -24.05 22.81 -4.23
C VAL A 200 -23.26 22.83 -5.53
N ALA A 201 -22.55 23.94 -5.78
CA ALA A 201 -21.68 24.08 -6.94
C ALA A 201 -20.60 22.97 -7.00
N PRO A 202 -20.23 22.46 -8.19
CA PRO A 202 -19.34 21.30 -8.32
C PRO A 202 -17.97 21.47 -7.65
N ASP A 203 -17.42 22.69 -7.64
CA ASP A 203 -16.15 23.01 -7.00
C ASP A 203 -16.24 22.91 -5.46
N ARG A 204 -17.40 23.29 -4.90
CA ARG A 204 -17.68 23.17 -3.46
C ARG A 204 -17.92 21.72 -3.06
N ALA A 205 -18.61 20.94 -3.89
CA ALA A 205 -18.79 19.50 -3.70
C ALA A 205 -17.44 18.76 -3.75
N GLY A 206 -16.58 19.08 -4.72
CA GLY A 206 -15.24 18.52 -4.86
C GLY A 206 -14.36 18.77 -3.64
N ARG A 207 -14.21 20.05 -3.22
CA ARG A 207 -13.41 20.42 -2.04
C ARG A 207 -13.95 19.79 -0.75
N PHE A 208 -15.27 19.65 -0.61
CA PHE A 208 -15.86 18.93 0.52
C PHE A 208 -15.51 17.44 0.50
N GLY A 209 -15.62 16.79 -0.67
CA GLY A 209 -15.22 15.39 -0.85
C GLY A 209 -13.75 15.13 -0.53
N GLU A 210 -12.84 16.00 -0.97
CA GLU A 210 -11.41 15.95 -0.64
C GLU A 210 -11.18 16.05 0.88
N ALA A 211 -11.77 17.05 1.54
CA ALA A 211 -11.65 17.26 2.98
C ALA A 211 -12.24 16.10 3.80
N ALA A 212 -13.39 15.57 3.39
CA ALA A 212 -14.02 14.42 4.02
C ALA A 212 -13.18 13.15 3.84
N ALA A 213 -12.58 12.93 2.67
CA ALA A 213 -11.68 11.79 2.46
C ALA A 213 -10.42 11.85 3.34
N VAL A 214 -9.84 13.04 3.59
CA VAL A 214 -8.75 13.19 4.58
C VAL A 214 -9.19 12.68 5.95
N LEU A 215 -10.35 13.13 6.44
CA LEU A 215 -10.93 12.73 7.73
C LEU A 215 -11.28 11.23 7.78
N ALA A 216 -11.75 10.64 6.68
CA ALA A 216 -11.96 9.20 6.58
C ALA A 216 -10.65 8.41 6.67
N GLY A 217 -9.56 8.94 6.11
CA GLY A 217 -8.23 8.38 6.27
C GLY A 217 -7.77 8.41 7.73
N ASP A 218 -7.93 9.55 8.39
CA ASP A 218 -7.58 9.73 9.80
C ASP A 218 -8.42 8.82 10.73
N LEU A 219 -9.71 8.66 10.44
CA LEU A 219 -10.60 7.72 11.14
C LEU A 219 -10.14 6.27 10.99
N ALA A 220 -9.76 5.86 9.77
CA ALA A 220 -9.24 4.52 9.51
C ALA A 220 -7.91 4.27 10.23
N LEU A 221 -7.04 5.28 10.32
CA LEU A 221 -5.80 5.24 11.09
C LEU A 221 -6.06 5.12 12.59
N ALA A 222 -6.97 5.93 13.14
CA ALA A 222 -7.36 5.87 14.55
C ALA A 222 -7.92 4.49 14.92
N TRP A 223 -8.82 3.94 14.11
CA TRP A 223 -9.37 2.60 14.31
C TRP A 223 -8.33 1.48 14.23
N ALA A 224 -7.29 1.65 13.40
CA ALA A 224 -6.15 0.73 13.34
C ALA A 224 -5.30 0.80 14.61
N ASP A 225 -4.96 2.02 15.07
CA ASP A 225 -4.23 2.25 16.32
C ASP A 225 -4.99 1.68 17.54
N ASP A 226 -6.30 1.92 17.64
CA ASP A 226 -7.18 1.34 18.66
C ASP A 226 -7.12 -0.20 18.67
N LEU A 227 -7.11 -0.82 17.49
CA LEU A 227 -7.09 -2.28 17.34
C LEU A 227 -5.73 -2.86 17.78
N VAL A 228 -4.62 -2.18 17.48
CA VAL A 228 -3.29 -2.56 17.99
C VAL A 228 -3.20 -2.35 19.50
N ALA A 229 -3.74 -1.24 20.03
CA ALA A 229 -3.73 -0.94 21.45
C ALA A 229 -4.58 -1.92 22.28
N GLY A 230 -5.75 -2.30 21.76
CA GLY A 230 -6.67 -3.27 22.37
C GLY A 230 -6.31 -4.75 22.12
N THR A 231 -5.21 -5.05 21.41
CA THR A 231 -4.77 -6.44 21.24
C THR A 231 -3.97 -6.91 22.46
N ALA A 232 -4.55 -7.85 23.21
CA ALA A 232 -3.92 -8.43 24.39
C ALA A 232 -2.61 -9.16 24.03
N LEU A 233 -1.49 -8.74 24.64
CA LEU A 233 -0.15 -9.28 24.37
C LEU A 233 0.68 -9.34 25.67
N PRO A 234 1.57 -10.34 25.84
CA PRO A 234 2.59 -10.33 26.88
C PRO A 234 3.42 -9.04 26.81
N ALA A 235 3.80 -8.47 27.96
CA ALA A 235 4.36 -7.11 28.04
C ALA A 235 5.57 -6.87 27.10
N GLY A 236 6.49 -7.83 26.99
CA GLY A 236 7.63 -7.77 26.07
C GLY A 236 7.23 -7.78 24.60
N THR A 237 6.36 -8.71 24.20
CA THR A 237 5.80 -8.81 22.85
C THR A 237 5.01 -7.55 22.49
N GLY A 238 4.17 -7.04 23.40
CA GLY A 238 3.41 -5.81 23.23
C GLY A 238 4.29 -4.57 23.04
N HIS A 239 5.41 -4.45 23.76
CA HIS A 239 6.37 -3.37 23.51
C HIS A 239 7.01 -3.48 22.12
N LEU A 240 7.42 -4.68 21.69
CA LEU A 240 8.01 -4.89 20.37
C LEU A 240 7.00 -4.59 19.25
N VAL A 241 5.77 -5.11 19.34
CA VAL A 241 4.68 -4.85 18.39
C VAL A 241 4.37 -3.35 18.29
N ARG A 242 4.25 -2.64 19.42
CA ARG A 242 4.01 -1.19 19.39
C ARG A 242 5.13 -0.39 18.73
N ARG A 243 6.41 -0.78 18.93
CA ARG A 243 7.54 -0.16 18.20
C ARG A 243 7.48 -0.45 16.71
N LEU A 244 7.29 -1.72 16.31
CA LEU A 244 7.18 -2.12 14.91
C LEU A 244 6.01 -1.41 14.21
N TRP A 245 4.89 -1.20 14.91
CA TRP A 245 3.72 -0.46 14.43
C TRP A 245 3.98 1.05 14.31
N GLY A 246 4.73 1.64 15.23
CA GLY A 246 5.23 3.02 15.11
C GLY A 246 6.11 3.19 13.88
N ASP A 247 7.16 2.37 13.76
CA ASP A 247 8.07 2.36 12.62
C ASP A 247 7.32 2.21 11.29
N LEU A 248 6.41 1.24 11.19
CA LEU A 248 5.64 0.94 9.98
C LEU A 248 4.89 2.18 9.49
N ARG A 249 4.21 2.90 10.38
CA ARG A 249 3.46 4.12 10.04
C ARG A 249 4.40 5.27 9.66
N THR A 250 5.48 5.50 10.42
CA THR A 250 6.46 6.54 10.12
C THR A 250 7.16 6.30 8.77
N GLU A 251 7.50 5.05 8.46
CA GLU A 251 8.11 4.67 7.18
C GLU A 251 7.14 4.84 6.01
N MET A 252 5.87 4.44 6.18
CA MET A 252 4.82 4.64 5.18
C MET A 252 4.64 6.14 4.84
N VAL A 253 4.48 6.99 5.87
CA VAL A 253 4.32 8.45 5.70
C VAL A 253 5.58 9.08 5.09
N ALA A 254 6.77 8.70 5.54
CA ALA A 254 8.03 9.19 4.96
C ALA A 254 8.21 8.76 3.49
N GLY A 255 7.73 7.56 3.13
CA GLY A 255 7.68 7.08 1.76
C GLY A 255 6.76 7.94 0.89
N GLN A 256 5.52 8.15 1.32
CA GLN A 256 4.54 8.98 0.59
C GLN A 256 5.02 10.43 0.44
N TYR A 257 5.58 11.02 1.50
CA TYR A 257 6.15 12.37 1.44
C TYR A 257 7.29 12.47 0.42
N LEU A 258 8.19 11.49 0.36
CA LEU A 258 9.27 11.48 -0.64
C LEU A 258 8.76 11.29 -2.07
N ASP A 259 7.61 10.64 -2.25
CA ASP A 259 6.95 10.52 -3.55
C ASP A 259 6.45 11.88 -4.04
N LEU A 260 5.64 12.57 -3.23
CA LEU A 260 5.12 13.92 -3.51
C LEU A 260 6.24 14.96 -3.66
N GLN A 261 7.25 14.89 -2.79
CA GLN A 261 8.43 15.75 -2.88
C GLN A 261 9.23 15.48 -4.16
N GLY A 262 9.25 14.24 -4.66
CA GLY A 262 9.84 13.87 -5.94
C GLY A 262 9.07 14.43 -7.15
N GLN A 263 7.74 14.48 -7.08
CA GLN A 263 6.89 15.11 -8.10
C GLN A 263 7.20 16.62 -8.20
N ILE A 264 7.06 17.38 -7.10
CA ILE A 264 7.17 18.86 -7.13
C ILE A 264 8.59 19.37 -7.41
N THR A 265 9.63 18.64 -7.00
CA THR A 265 11.02 19.05 -7.29
C THR A 265 11.51 18.61 -8.67
N GLY A 266 10.71 17.83 -9.42
CA GLY A 266 11.15 17.21 -10.67
C GLY A 266 12.37 16.30 -10.52
N SER A 267 12.74 15.90 -9.29
CA SER A 267 14.01 15.23 -9.01
C SER A 267 13.98 13.78 -9.52
N ARG A 268 14.54 13.55 -10.71
CA ARG A 268 14.61 12.22 -11.36
C ARG A 268 15.75 11.35 -10.84
N SER A 269 16.03 11.45 -9.54
CA SER A 269 17.14 10.76 -8.88
C SER A 269 16.80 9.31 -8.58
N LEU A 270 17.47 8.37 -9.28
CA LEU A 270 17.28 6.93 -9.09
C LEU A 270 17.43 6.47 -7.61
N PRO A 271 18.40 6.94 -6.81
CA PRO A 271 18.44 6.66 -5.37
C PRO A 271 17.20 7.15 -4.59
N ARG A 272 16.63 8.32 -4.92
CA ARG A 272 15.42 8.84 -4.27
C ARG A 272 14.19 8.02 -4.64
N ALA A 273 14.03 7.70 -5.93
CA ALA A 273 12.98 6.82 -6.44
C ALA A 273 12.96 5.47 -5.70
N LEU A 274 14.12 4.82 -5.60
CA LEU A 274 14.28 3.55 -4.89
C LEU A 274 14.05 3.69 -3.38
N ARG A 275 14.35 4.85 -2.78
CA ARG A 275 14.08 5.12 -1.36
C ARG A 275 12.59 5.30 -1.09
N SER A 276 11.86 6.04 -1.93
CA SER A 276 10.40 6.15 -1.87
C SER A 276 9.77 4.75 -1.97
N ALA A 277 10.05 4.01 -3.04
CA ALA A 277 9.55 2.65 -3.25
C ALA A 277 9.87 1.69 -2.08
N CYS A 278 11.07 1.80 -1.50
CA CYS A 278 11.44 1.00 -0.33
C CYS A 278 10.53 1.32 0.86
N LEU A 279 10.38 2.60 1.21
CA LEU A 279 9.61 3.02 2.37
C LEU A 279 8.11 2.78 2.17
N LYS A 280 7.51 3.33 1.11
CA LYS A 280 6.06 3.30 0.87
C LYS A 280 5.51 1.91 0.56
N SER A 281 6.34 1.03 0.00
CA SER A 281 5.89 -0.28 -0.49
C SER A 281 6.64 -1.45 0.14
N ALA A 282 7.97 -1.49 0.08
CA ALA A 282 8.71 -2.68 0.52
C ALA A 282 8.68 -2.91 2.04
N LEU A 283 8.84 -1.85 2.84
CA LEU A 283 8.76 -1.93 4.30
C LEU A 283 7.30 -2.11 4.73
N TYR A 284 6.45 -1.17 4.33
CA TYR A 284 5.03 -1.14 4.66
C TYR A 284 4.28 -2.42 4.29
N SER A 285 4.46 -2.93 3.06
CA SER A 285 3.62 -4.00 2.51
C SER A 285 4.14 -5.41 2.73
N VAL A 286 5.42 -5.57 3.05
CA VAL A 286 6.04 -6.89 3.16
C VAL A 286 6.87 -7.03 4.43
N GLU A 287 7.98 -6.31 4.58
CA GLU A 287 8.89 -6.51 5.71
C GLU A 287 8.23 -6.28 7.08
N ARG A 288 7.46 -5.21 7.26
CA ARG A 288 6.83 -4.89 8.55
C ARG A 288 5.72 -5.89 8.93
N PRO A 289 4.84 -6.35 8.01
CA PRO A 289 3.98 -7.51 8.25
C PRO A 289 4.74 -8.77 8.69
N LEU A 290 5.84 -9.14 8.01
CA LEU A 290 6.67 -10.29 8.41
C LEU A 290 7.26 -10.10 9.82
N ALA A 291 7.77 -8.90 10.13
CA ALA A 291 8.35 -8.56 11.43
C ALA A 291 7.31 -8.65 12.56
N LEU A 292 6.07 -8.20 12.31
CA LEU A 292 4.96 -8.33 13.27
C LEU A 292 4.62 -9.80 13.53
N GLY A 293 4.53 -10.63 12.48
CA GLY A 293 4.30 -12.07 12.63
C GLY A 293 5.41 -12.77 13.41
N ALA A 294 6.67 -12.51 13.06
CA ALA A 294 7.84 -13.03 13.77
C ALA A 294 7.88 -12.59 15.24
N ALA A 295 7.50 -11.34 15.55
CA ALA A 295 7.41 -10.83 16.92
C ALA A 295 6.32 -11.55 17.74
N LEU A 296 5.17 -11.86 17.16
CA LEU A 296 4.11 -12.62 17.84
C LEU A 296 4.53 -14.05 18.19
N ALA A 297 5.32 -14.69 17.32
CA ALA A 297 5.88 -16.01 17.56
C ALA A 297 7.10 -16.02 18.51
N GLY A 298 7.61 -14.84 18.92
CA GLY A 298 8.81 -14.74 19.75
C GLY A 298 10.10 -15.15 19.02
N ALA A 299 10.15 -15.01 17.70
CA ALA A 299 11.28 -15.40 16.87
C ALA A 299 12.59 -14.71 17.27
N ASP A 300 13.71 -15.39 17.05
CA ASP A 300 15.03 -14.83 17.36
C ASP A 300 15.45 -13.73 16.37
N GLY A 301 16.54 -13.01 16.70
CA GLY A 301 17.06 -11.94 15.85
C GLY A 301 17.56 -12.41 14.49
N THR A 302 18.01 -13.66 14.39
CA THR A 302 18.50 -14.28 13.15
C THR A 302 17.36 -14.50 12.17
N THR A 303 16.30 -15.17 12.63
CA THR A 303 15.09 -15.50 11.87
C THR A 303 14.35 -14.23 11.49
N THR A 304 14.15 -13.32 12.45
CA THR A 304 13.53 -12.02 12.19
C THR A 304 14.34 -11.22 11.16
N GLY A 305 15.66 -11.15 11.31
CA GLY A 305 16.54 -10.46 10.36
C GLY A 305 16.49 -11.07 8.95
N ALA A 306 16.43 -12.39 8.83
CA ALA A 306 16.30 -13.09 7.56
C ALA A 306 14.96 -12.81 6.87
N LEU A 307 13.84 -12.91 7.60
CA LEU A 307 12.49 -12.60 7.10
C LEU A 307 12.36 -11.14 6.68
N CYS A 308 12.83 -10.18 7.48
CA CYS A 308 12.86 -8.77 7.11
C CYS A 308 13.69 -8.52 5.84
N SER A 309 14.88 -9.13 5.76
CA SER A 309 15.80 -9.03 4.62
C SER A 309 15.22 -9.67 3.33
N ALA A 310 14.42 -10.73 3.46
CA ALA A 310 13.65 -11.32 2.38
C ALA A 310 12.51 -10.40 1.93
N GLY A 311 11.69 -9.96 2.89
CA GLY A 311 10.53 -9.09 2.67
C GLY A 311 10.89 -7.78 1.98
N ARG A 312 11.96 -7.11 2.42
CA ARG A 312 12.46 -5.87 1.79
C ARG A 312 12.73 -6.03 0.30
N ARG A 313 13.36 -7.15 -0.08
CA ARG A 313 13.74 -7.39 -1.48
C ARG A 313 12.54 -7.75 -2.33
N ILE A 314 11.65 -8.59 -1.81
CA ILE A 314 10.45 -9.03 -2.50
C ILE A 314 9.45 -7.87 -2.65
N GLY A 315 9.27 -7.05 -1.61
CA GLY A 315 8.48 -5.82 -1.68
C GLY A 315 9.07 -4.76 -2.61
N MET A 316 10.41 -4.64 -2.69
CA MET A 316 11.05 -3.81 -3.72
C MET A 316 10.80 -4.36 -5.13
N ALA A 317 10.86 -5.68 -5.32
CA ALA A 317 10.58 -6.28 -6.63
C ALA A 317 9.11 -6.14 -7.04
N PHE A 318 8.18 -6.22 -6.08
CA PHE A 318 6.76 -5.92 -6.28
C PHE A 318 6.58 -4.48 -6.75
N GLN A 319 7.10 -3.47 -6.04
CA GLN A 319 6.93 -2.08 -6.46
C GLN A 319 7.57 -1.80 -7.83
N LEU A 320 8.74 -2.35 -8.12
CA LEU A 320 9.36 -2.19 -9.45
C LEU A 320 8.54 -2.81 -10.59
N ARG A 321 7.71 -3.82 -10.29
CA ARG A 321 6.78 -4.43 -11.26
C ARG A 321 5.45 -3.68 -11.32
N ASP A 322 5.02 -3.07 -10.22
CA ASP A 322 3.87 -2.17 -10.13
C ASP A 322 4.12 -0.88 -10.94
N ASP A 323 5.29 -0.23 -10.77
CA ASP A 323 5.77 0.91 -11.56
C ASP A 323 5.81 0.60 -13.09
N VAL A 324 6.13 -0.64 -13.46
CA VAL A 324 6.09 -1.12 -14.86
C VAL A 324 4.66 -1.38 -15.30
N GLY A 325 3.86 -2.03 -14.44
CA GLY A 325 2.47 -2.37 -14.69
C GLY A 325 1.59 -1.14 -14.92
N ASP A 326 1.77 -0.06 -14.17
CA ASP A 326 1.03 1.19 -14.37
C ASP A 326 1.23 1.74 -15.81
N VAL A 327 2.46 1.70 -16.32
CA VAL A 327 2.77 2.24 -17.65
C VAL A 327 2.38 1.27 -18.78
N PHE A 328 2.58 -0.04 -18.59
CA PHE A 328 2.52 -1.03 -19.67
C PHE A 328 1.31 -1.98 -19.66
N SER A 329 0.46 -1.98 -18.61
CA SER A 329 -0.75 -2.81 -18.62
C SER A 329 -1.85 -2.20 -19.49
N ASP A 330 -2.68 -3.05 -20.09
CA ASP A 330 -3.94 -2.66 -20.69
C ASP A 330 -5.05 -2.52 -19.61
N ASP A 331 -5.99 -1.60 -19.83
CA ASP A 331 -6.93 -1.08 -18.82
C ASP A 331 -7.85 -2.12 -18.13
N GLU A 332 -7.98 -3.34 -18.69
CA GLU A 332 -8.97 -4.33 -18.25
C GLU A 332 -8.68 -4.96 -16.87
N GLY A 333 -7.42 -4.96 -16.41
CA GLY A 333 -7.02 -5.69 -15.20
C GLY A 333 -6.94 -4.87 -13.90
N THR A 334 -6.61 -3.58 -13.98
CA THR A 334 -6.23 -2.75 -12.82
C THR A 334 -7.37 -1.84 -12.33
N GLY A 335 -8.27 -1.44 -13.22
CA GLY A 335 -9.35 -0.49 -12.94
C GLY A 335 -8.89 0.95 -12.69
N ARG A 336 -7.67 1.30 -13.13
CA ARG A 336 -7.06 2.65 -13.22
C ARG A 336 -6.54 2.82 -14.66
N PRO A 337 -6.73 3.98 -15.32
CA PRO A 337 -6.20 4.21 -16.66
C PRO A 337 -4.68 4.08 -16.71
N ALA A 338 -4.15 3.34 -17.69
CA ALA A 338 -2.72 3.14 -17.88
C ALA A 338 -1.94 4.47 -17.97
N GLY A 339 -0.74 4.52 -17.38
CA GLY A 339 0.13 5.69 -17.31
C GLY A 339 -0.26 6.71 -16.23
N GLY A 340 -0.90 6.28 -15.13
CA GLY A 340 -1.25 7.16 -14.01
C GLY A 340 -0.01 7.84 -13.41
N ASP A 341 1.07 7.10 -13.20
CA ASP A 341 2.32 7.60 -12.65
C ASP A 341 3.02 8.61 -13.60
N ILE A 342 2.79 8.48 -14.91
CA ILE A 342 3.26 9.47 -15.91
C ILE A 342 2.44 10.76 -15.79
N ARG A 343 1.11 10.67 -15.68
CA ARG A 343 0.22 11.84 -15.50
C ARG A 343 0.49 12.60 -14.19
N GLU A 344 0.82 11.89 -13.13
CA GLU A 344 1.21 12.45 -11.83
C GLU A 344 2.67 12.91 -11.78
N GLY A 345 3.46 12.61 -12.81
CA GLY A 345 4.88 12.98 -12.88
C GLY A 345 5.72 12.30 -11.81
N LYS A 346 5.32 11.12 -11.33
CA LYS A 346 6.02 10.35 -10.30
C LYS A 346 7.43 9.98 -10.76
N SER A 347 8.41 10.20 -9.88
CA SER A 347 9.80 9.81 -10.14
C SER A 347 10.01 8.32 -9.85
N THR A 348 9.40 7.45 -10.65
CA THR A 348 9.59 5.99 -10.55
C THR A 348 11.03 5.58 -10.87
N CYS A 349 11.41 4.35 -10.47
CA CYS A 349 12.72 3.80 -10.84
C CYS A 349 12.90 3.69 -12.36
N LEU A 350 11.79 3.50 -13.08
CA LEU A 350 11.70 3.32 -14.52
C LEU A 350 11.97 4.63 -15.27
N THR A 351 11.28 5.71 -14.92
CA THR A 351 11.45 7.03 -15.58
C THR A 351 12.79 7.67 -15.25
N ALA A 352 13.25 7.55 -13.99
CA ALA A 352 14.57 8.02 -13.56
C ALA A 352 15.72 7.35 -14.33
N LEU A 353 15.65 6.03 -14.54
CA LEU A 353 16.67 5.29 -15.28
C LEU A 353 16.66 5.63 -16.78
N ALA A 354 15.48 5.77 -17.38
CA ALA A 354 15.35 6.15 -18.80
C ALA A 354 15.96 7.52 -19.06
N ARG A 355 15.67 8.52 -18.20
CA ARG A 355 16.22 9.87 -18.33
C ARG A 355 17.73 9.90 -18.18
N ALA A 356 18.29 9.24 -17.15
CA ALA A 356 19.73 9.18 -16.93
C ALA A 356 20.49 8.52 -18.11
N ARG A 357 19.87 7.56 -18.81
CA ARG A 357 20.45 6.96 -20.02
C ARG A 357 20.30 7.84 -21.26
N ALA A 358 19.17 8.52 -21.42
CA ALA A 358 19.00 9.50 -22.49
C ALA A 358 19.98 10.67 -22.35
N GLU A 359 20.22 11.16 -21.13
CA GLU A 359 21.25 12.15 -20.80
C GLU A 359 22.65 11.64 -21.19
N ALA A 360 23.04 10.44 -20.74
CA ALA A 360 24.34 9.85 -21.04
C ALA A 360 24.57 9.56 -22.54
N ALA A 361 23.51 9.28 -23.29
CA ALA A 361 23.54 9.04 -24.74
C ALA A 361 23.41 10.33 -25.59
N GLY A 362 23.09 11.47 -24.98
CA GLY A 362 22.76 12.71 -25.70
C GLY A 362 21.44 12.64 -26.50
N ASP A 363 20.53 11.73 -26.17
CA ASP A 363 19.25 11.51 -26.86
C ASP A 363 18.25 12.63 -26.50
N ARG A 364 18.41 13.78 -27.17
CA ARG A 364 17.55 14.96 -26.96
C ARG A 364 16.07 14.66 -27.22
N LEU A 365 15.74 13.77 -28.17
CA LEU A 365 14.36 13.39 -28.46
C LEU A 365 13.74 12.68 -27.25
N ALA A 366 14.43 11.69 -26.68
CA ALA A 366 13.96 11.01 -25.47
C ALA A 366 13.74 11.97 -24.30
N LEU A 367 14.64 12.94 -24.10
CA LEU A 367 14.50 13.95 -23.06
C LEU A 367 13.29 14.86 -23.29
N THR A 368 13.09 15.36 -24.52
CA THR A 368 11.92 16.18 -24.86
C THR A 368 10.60 15.42 -24.68
N VAL A 369 10.54 14.14 -25.04
CA VAL A 369 9.34 13.31 -24.82
C VAL A 369 9.04 13.15 -23.32
N LEU A 370 10.05 12.78 -22.52
CA LEU A 370 9.89 12.59 -21.07
C LEU A 370 9.49 13.91 -20.37
N ASP A 371 10.10 15.03 -20.74
CA ASP A 371 9.82 16.33 -20.12
C ASP A 371 8.46 16.90 -20.56
N ARG A 372 7.94 16.54 -21.75
CA ARG A 372 6.59 16.89 -22.22
C ARG A 372 5.49 16.05 -21.56
N ALA A 373 5.78 14.80 -21.21
CA ALA A 373 4.79 13.83 -20.77
C ALA A 373 4.66 13.72 -19.23
N LEU A 374 5.77 13.84 -18.49
CA LEU A 374 5.76 13.64 -17.03
C LEU A 374 5.08 14.81 -16.31
N GLY A 375 3.97 14.52 -15.63
CA GLY A 375 3.13 15.52 -14.95
C GLY A 375 2.01 16.09 -15.81
N LYS A 376 1.85 15.60 -17.05
CA LYS A 376 0.78 16.01 -17.95
C LYS A 376 -0.53 15.29 -17.57
N HIS A 377 -1.42 15.94 -16.84
CA HIS A 377 -2.70 15.34 -16.42
C HIS A 377 -3.59 14.91 -17.61
N ASP A 378 -3.54 15.61 -18.74
CA ASP A 378 -4.24 15.31 -19.99
C ASP A 378 -3.41 14.46 -20.97
N LEU A 379 -2.51 13.60 -20.46
CA LEU A 379 -1.65 12.73 -21.28
C LEU A 379 -2.49 11.88 -22.25
N SER A 380 -2.29 12.11 -23.55
CA SER A 380 -2.99 11.37 -24.60
C SER A 380 -2.44 9.94 -24.75
N PRO A 381 -3.21 8.99 -25.30
CA PRO A 381 -2.71 7.65 -25.60
C PRO A 381 -1.47 7.65 -26.52
N ALA A 382 -1.36 8.61 -27.43
CA ALA A 382 -0.20 8.79 -28.30
C ALA A 382 1.03 9.27 -27.52
N ASP A 383 0.88 10.28 -26.65
CA ASP A 383 1.97 10.74 -25.76
C ASP A 383 2.47 9.59 -24.86
N LEU A 384 1.56 8.73 -24.37
CA LEU A 384 1.90 7.57 -23.55
C LEU A 384 2.67 6.50 -24.34
N GLU A 385 2.31 6.23 -25.59
CA GLU A 385 3.05 5.26 -26.41
C GLU A 385 4.45 5.78 -26.79
N GLU A 386 4.60 7.08 -27.06
CA GLU A 386 5.95 7.69 -27.19
C GLU A 386 6.79 7.45 -25.92
N VAL A 387 6.23 7.66 -24.73
CA VAL A 387 6.93 7.37 -23.46
C VAL A 387 7.29 5.89 -23.36
N ARG A 388 6.37 4.97 -23.66
CA ARG A 388 6.63 3.52 -23.66
C ARG A 388 7.79 3.16 -24.59
N ASP A 389 7.85 3.73 -25.78
CA ASP A 389 8.95 3.53 -26.72
C ASP A 389 10.29 4.08 -26.22
N ILE A 390 10.30 5.24 -25.55
CA ILE A 390 11.51 5.74 -24.89
C ILE A 390 11.96 4.80 -23.75
N LEU A 391 11.04 4.29 -22.94
CA LEU A 391 11.33 3.35 -21.85
C LEU A 391 11.87 2.00 -22.36
N ARG A 392 11.38 1.54 -23.53
CA ARG A 392 11.90 0.37 -24.25
C ARG A 392 13.28 0.65 -24.85
N ARG A 393 13.43 1.72 -25.65
CA ARG A 393 14.65 2.08 -26.41
C ARG A 393 15.85 2.40 -25.52
N THR A 394 15.62 3.07 -24.38
CA THR A 394 16.67 3.30 -23.36
C THR A 394 17.04 2.02 -22.58
N GLY A 395 16.37 0.90 -22.83
CA GLY A 395 16.52 -0.37 -22.11
C GLY A 395 16.13 -0.27 -20.63
N ALA A 396 15.41 0.78 -20.23
CA ALA A 396 15.06 1.03 -18.83
C ALA A 396 14.11 -0.07 -18.32
N LEU A 397 13.08 -0.40 -19.11
CA LEU A 397 12.15 -1.51 -18.84
C LEU A 397 12.88 -2.81 -18.50
N ALA A 398 13.65 -3.36 -19.45
CA ALA A 398 14.39 -4.61 -19.27
C ALA A 398 15.37 -4.57 -18.07
N THR A 399 15.91 -3.40 -17.74
CA THR A 399 16.81 -3.25 -16.59
C THR A 399 16.06 -3.28 -15.26
N VAL A 400 14.88 -2.65 -15.19
CA VAL A 400 13.99 -2.67 -14.02
C VAL A 400 13.44 -4.08 -13.79
N GLU A 401 12.97 -4.76 -14.83
CA GLU A 401 12.50 -6.15 -14.75
C GLU A 401 13.61 -7.11 -14.28
N ALA A 402 14.81 -7.01 -14.88
CA ALA A 402 15.96 -7.81 -14.45
C ALA A 402 16.38 -7.50 -13.01
N LYS A 403 16.23 -6.24 -12.56
CA LYS A 403 16.48 -5.85 -11.16
C LYS A 403 15.43 -6.46 -10.22
N ALA A 404 14.15 -6.42 -10.58
CA ALA A 404 13.08 -7.09 -9.83
C ALA A 404 13.35 -8.61 -9.72
N GLY A 405 13.68 -9.29 -10.83
CA GLY A 405 14.04 -10.71 -10.82
C GLY A 405 15.22 -11.04 -9.89
N ARG A 406 16.31 -10.24 -9.94
CA ARG A 406 17.44 -10.40 -9.01
C ARG A 406 17.04 -10.20 -7.55
N LEU A 407 16.17 -9.23 -7.26
CA LEU A 407 15.67 -8.96 -5.91
C LEU A 407 14.83 -10.13 -5.38
N VAL A 408 13.92 -10.70 -6.19
CA VAL A 408 13.14 -11.90 -5.82
C VAL A 408 14.08 -13.06 -5.48
N ALA A 409 15.03 -13.37 -6.37
CA ALA A 409 15.96 -14.48 -6.17
C ALA A 409 16.84 -14.28 -4.92
N GLN A 410 17.28 -13.05 -4.64
CA GLN A 410 17.99 -12.73 -3.40
C GLN A 410 17.08 -12.82 -2.16
N GLY A 411 15.82 -12.41 -2.26
CA GLY A 411 14.85 -12.46 -1.17
C GLY A 411 14.53 -13.91 -0.76
N LEU A 412 14.23 -14.76 -1.74
CA LEU A 412 14.01 -16.19 -1.51
C LEU A 412 15.26 -16.87 -0.92
N ARG A 413 16.48 -16.55 -1.39
CA ARG A 413 17.70 -17.05 -0.74
C ARG A 413 17.91 -16.57 0.70
N ARG A 414 17.30 -15.46 1.14
CA ARG A 414 17.32 -15.03 2.55
C ARG A 414 16.26 -15.77 3.37
N PHE A 415 15.11 -16.05 2.77
CA PHE A 415 14.04 -16.87 3.35
C PHE A 415 14.50 -18.32 3.56
N ASP A 416 15.02 -18.96 2.50
CA ASP A 416 15.48 -20.36 2.48
C ASP A 416 16.76 -20.60 3.32
N ALA A 417 17.34 -19.56 3.94
CA ALA A 417 18.59 -19.62 4.72
C ALA A 417 18.40 -19.74 6.25
N VAL A 418 17.15 -19.76 6.74
CA VAL A 418 16.84 -19.96 8.16
C VAL A 418 15.88 -21.13 8.34
N PRO A 419 16.00 -21.91 9.45
CA PRO A 419 15.03 -22.94 9.76
C PRO A 419 13.69 -22.29 10.14
N LEU A 420 12.61 -22.76 9.52
CA LEU A 420 11.24 -22.30 9.74
C LEU A 420 10.32 -23.50 9.93
N ASP A 421 9.22 -23.34 10.66
CA ASP A 421 8.17 -24.35 10.81
C ASP A 421 7.53 -24.64 9.44
N PRO A 422 7.56 -25.90 8.94
CA PRO A 422 6.98 -26.26 7.65
C PRO A 422 5.50 -25.88 7.47
N ALA A 423 4.72 -25.84 8.56
CA ALA A 423 3.29 -25.52 8.51
C ALA A 423 3.02 -24.08 8.07
N GLY A 424 3.94 -23.14 8.35
CA GLY A 424 3.86 -21.76 7.85
C GLY A 424 4.82 -21.47 6.70
N ALA A 425 5.98 -22.13 6.64
CA ALA A 425 7.04 -21.82 5.69
C ALA A 425 6.61 -22.00 4.23
N GLY A 426 5.89 -23.08 3.91
CA GLY A 426 5.38 -23.34 2.56
C GLY A 426 4.42 -22.24 2.08
N PRO A 427 3.26 -22.04 2.74
CA PRO A 427 2.30 -20.99 2.39
C PRO A 427 2.92 -19.58 2.37
N LEU A 428 3.85 -19.28 3.29
CA LEU A 428 4.55 -18.00 3.30
C LEU A 428 5.42 -17.82 2.05
N ARG A 429 6.16 -18.86 1.65
CA ARG A 429 7.02 -18.83 0.47
C ARG A 429 6.21 -18.66 -0.81
N ASP A 430 5.10 -19.38 -0.94
CA ASP A 430 4.18 -19.24 -2.08
C ASP A 430 3.56 -17.85 -2.14
N LEU A 431 3.16 -17.29 -1.00
CA LEU A 431 2.65 -15.92 -0.92
C LEU A 431 3.71 -14.88 -1.28
N LEU A 432 4.97 -15.08 -0.87
CA LEU A 432 6.10 -14.22 -1.25
C LEU A 432 6.43 -14.30 -2.75
N VAL A 433 6.34 -15.49 -3.38
CA VAL A 433 6.47 -15.65 -4.84
C VAL A 433 5.31 -14.99 -5.58
N ALA A 434 4.07 -15.19 -5.12
CA ALA A 434 2.88 -14.59 -5.72
C ALA A 434 2.87 -13.06 -5.55
N ALA A 435 3.29 -12.54 -4.40
CA ALA A 435 3.43 -11.10 -4.15
C ALA A 435 4.50 -10.46 -5.03
N ALA A 436 5.55 -11.20 -5.41
CA ALA A 436 6.49 -10.73 -6.41
C ALA A 436 5.91 -10.68 -7.84
N GLY A 437 4.77 -11.31 -8.12
CA GLY A 437 4.27 -11.54 -9.48
C GLY A 437 4.96 -12.71 -10.20
N GLY A 438 5.37 -13.75 -9.46
CA GLY A 438 5.71 -15.05 -10.02
C GLY A 438 4.57 -16.05 -9.78
N THR A 439 4.38 -17.00 -10.69
CA THR A 439 3.58 -18.20 -10.40
C THR A 439 4.32 -19.03 -9.34
N PRO A 440 3.66 -19.49 -8.26
CA PRO A 440 4.29 -20.42 -7.32
C PRO A 440 4.77 -21.67 -8.08
N ALA A 441 5.98 -22.12 -7.80
CA ALA A 441 6.50 -23.35 -8.37
C ALA A 441 5.66 -24.51 -7.82
N GLY A 442 5.04 -25.29 -8.70
CA GLY A 442 4.31 -26.49 -8.29
C GLY A 442 5.21 -27.45 -7.49
N PRO A 443 4.63 -28.33 -6.66
CA PRO A 443 5.40 -29.27 -5.86
C PRO A 443 6.37 -30.07 -6.75
N PRO A 444 7.60 -30.36 -6.29
CA PRO A 444 8.62 -30.99 -7.11
C PRO A 444 8.09 -32.33 -7.64
N GLY A 445 7.87 -32.39 -8.95
CA GLY A 445 7.45 -33.61 -9.62
C GLY A 445 8.45 -34.72 -9.35
N ARG A 446 7.95 -35.93 -9.06
CA ARG A 446 8.81 -37.12 -8.99
C ARG A 446 9.60 -37.24 -10.31
N PRO A 447 10.88 -37.62 -10.27
CA PRO A 447 11.65 -37.82 -11.50
C PRO A 447 10.97 -38.92 -12.33
N GLU A 448 10.55 -38.57 -13.54
CA GLU A 448 9.99 -39.55 -14.47
C GLU A 448 11.07 -40.56 -14.87
N GLY A 449 10.70 -41.85 -14.81
CA GLY A 449 11.62 -42.95 -15.04
C GLY A 449 12.14 -42.99 -16.48
N ALA A 450 13.35 -43.54 -16.63
CA ALA A 450 14.04 -43.62 -17.91
C ALA A 450 13.21 -44.29 -19.01
N SER A 451 13.30 -43.71 -20.22
CA SER A 451 12.71 -44.25 -21.45
C SER A 451 13.17 -45.69 -21.71
N ALA A 452 12.21 -46.62 -21.79
CA ALA A 452 12.45 -48.00 -22.18
C ALA A 452 11.92 -48.26 -23.60
N ASN A 453 12.82 -48.75 -24.45
CA ASN A 453 12.62 -49.03 -25.88
C ASN A 453 11.41 -49.93 -26.17
N ARG A 454 10.68 -49.67 -27.26
CA ARG A 454 9.72 -50.62 -27.89
C ARG A 454 10.04 -50.79 -29.38
N PRO A 455 10.21 -52.03 -29.88
CA PRO A 455 10.36 -52.29 -31.30
C PRO A 455 9.00 -52.32 -32.04
N ALA A 456 9.04 -52.19 -33.37
CA ALA A 456 7.87 -52.13 -34.23
C ALA A 456 7.44 -53.50 -34.79
N GLY A 457 6.15 -53.64 -35.13
CA GLY A 457 5.56 -54.81 -35.82
C GLY A 457 4.16 -54.51 -36.38
N ARG A 458 3.89 -54.95 -37.61
CA ARG A 458 2.67 -54.76 -38.46
C ARG A 458 1.85 -56.09 -38.54
N PRO A 459 0.73 -56.22 -39.28
CA PRO A 459 -0.44 -55.32 -39.53
C PRO A 459 -1.81 -56.09 -39.47
N GLU A 460 -2.89 -55.51 -40.06
CA GLU A 460 -4.17 -56.17 -40.50
C GLU A 460 -5.18 -56.66 -39.43
N ALA A 461 -6.52 -56.72 -39.63
CA ALA A 461 -7.43 -56.22 -40.68
C ALA A 461 -8.87 -55.96 -40.13
N THR A 462 -9.76 -55.35 -40.92
CA THR A 462 -11.17 -54.99 -40.62
C THR A 462 -12.14 -56.20 -40.68
N PRO A 463 -13.39 -56.12 -40.15
CA PRO A 463 -14.51 -55.66 -40.98
C PRO A 463 -15.60 -54.82 -40.25
N ALA A 464 -16.60 -54.38 -41.01
CA ALA A 464 -17.59 -53.35 -40.67
C ALA A 464 -18.88 -53.87 -39.98
N ASN A 465 -19.64 -52.97 -39.34
CA ASN A 465 -21.04 -52.73 -39.76
C ASN A 465 -21.58 -51.34 -39.35
N ARG A 466 -22.57 -50.84 -40.10
CA ARG A 466 -23.38 -49.60 -39.90
C ARG A 466 -24.81 -49.93 -40.35
N PRO A 467 -25.90 -49.32 -39.83
CA PRO A 467 -26.31 -47.97 -40.28
C PRO A 467 -26.91 -47.09 -39.14
N ALA A 468 -26.68 -45.78 -39.11
CA ALA A 468 -27.43 -44.68 -39.74
C ALA A 468 -28.70 -44.22 -39.01
N GLY A 469 -28.75 -42.93 -38.70
CA GLY A 469 -29.89 -42.19 -38.16
C GLY A 469 -29.62 -40.70 -38.31
N ARG A 470 -30.16 -40.10 -39.38
CA ARG A 470 -29.88 -38.74 -39.86
C ARG A 470 -31.17 -37.93 -39.78
N PHE A 471 -31.15 -36.74 -39.19
CA PHE A 471 -32.21 -35.75 -39.41
C PHE A 471 -31.63 -34.33 -39.48
N GLU A 472 -31.90 -33.66 -40.59
CA GLU A 472 -31.73 -32.22 -40.82
C GLU A 472 -33.06 -31.51 -40.51
N GLY A 473 -33.05 -30.20 -40.27
CA GLY A 473 -34.30 -29.44 -40.15
C GLY A 473 -34.18 -28.01 -39.61
N THR A 474 -33.79 -27.07 -40.48
CA THR A 474 -34.12 -25.64 -40.29
C THR A 474 -35.50 -25.36 -40.88
N PRO A 475 -36.29 -24.43 -40.33
CA PRO A 475 -36.84 -23.38 -41.19
C PRO A 475 -36.83 -21.98 -40.55
N ALA A 476 -36.95 -20.96 -41.40
CA ALA A 476 -37.07 -19.55 -41.01
C ALA A 476 -38.54 -19.12 -40.84
N ASN A 477 -38.82 -18.06 -40.07
CA ASN A 477 -39.42 -16.82 -40.62
C ASN A 477 -39.42 -15.63 -39.62
N ARG A 478 -39.59 -14.40 -40.13
CA ARG A 478 -39.93 -13.15 -39.42
C ARG A 478 -41.46 -13.02 -39.21
N PRO A 479 -41.90 -12.11 -38.32
CA PRO A 479 -42.39 -10.78 -38.75
C PRO A 479 -41.65 -9.64 -38.01
N ALA A 480 -41.44 -8.41 -38.52
CA ALA A 480 -42.25 -7.48 -39.32
C ALA A 480 -43.31 -6.71 -38.48
N GLY A 481 -43.00 -5.43 -38.16
CA GLY A 481 -43.89 -4.50 -37.47
C GLY A 481 -43.29 -3.10 -37.37
N ARG A 482 -43.64 -2.20 -38.30
CA ARG A 482 -43.28 -0.76 -38.28
C ARG A 482 -44.21 0.01 -37.34
N PHE A 483 -43.75 1.16 -36.85
CA PHE A 483 -44.58 2.34 -36.67
C PHE A 483 -43.82 3.59 -37.15
N GLU A 484 -44.45 4.40 -38.01
CA GLU A 484 -43.93 5.65 -38.58
C GLU A 484 -44.95 6.78 -38.43
N GLY A 485 -44.51 7.97 -37.97
CA GLY A 485 -45.15 9.27 -38.22
C GLY A 485 -46.52 9.54 -37.58
N PRO A 486 -47.08 10.78 -37.70
CA PRO A 486 -46.65 11.89 -38.57
C PRO A 486 -46.30 13.21 -37.80
N PRO A 487 -45.88 14.31 -38.49
CA PRO A 487 -45.18 15.46 -37.87
C PRO A 487 -46.02 16.73 -37.66
N ALA A 488 -45.46 17.72 -36.95
CA ALA A 488 -46.02 19.08 -36.82
C ALA A 488 -44.98 20.19 -37.11
N THR A 489 -45.02 20.68 -38.35
CA THR A 489 -44.90 22.10 -38.79
C THR A 489 -43.98 23.10 -38.05
N ARG A 490 -43.00 23.62 -38.82
CA ARG A 490 -42.47 25.00 -38.72
C ARG A 490 -43.58 26.05 -38.94
N PRO A 491 -43.34 27.31 -38.52
CA PRO A 491 -43.33 28.38 -39.53
C PRO A 491 -42.01 29.18 -39.55
N ALA A 492 -41.88 30.11 -40.49
CA ALA A 492 -40.64 30.82 -40.80
C ALA A 492 -40.83 32.34 -40.96
N ALA A 493 -39.77 33.09 -40.64
CA ALA A 493 -39.40 34.39 -41.23
C ALA A 493 -37.85 34.50 -41.07
N ARG A 494 -37.01 34.78 -42.07
CA ARG A 494 -36.86 35.99 -42.93
C ARG A 494 -36.71 37.27 -42.10
N ALA A 495 -35.73 38.15 -42.34
CA ALA A 495 -34.68 38.19 -43.38
C ALA A 495 -33.54 39.18 -43.02
N GLN A 496 -32.43 39.15 -43.78
CA GLN A 496 -31.50 40.26 -44.11
C GLN A 496 -30.77 41.01 -42.94
N GLY A 497 -29.49 41.35 -43.02
CA GLY A 497 -28.45 41.08 -44.02
C GLY A 497 -27.08 41.67 -43.58
N SER A 498 -25.99 41.29 -44.25
CA SER A 498 -24.68 41.98 -44.17
C SER A 498 -24.67 43.21 -45.11
N PRO A 499 -23.80 44.23 -44.91
CA PRO A 499 -22.33 44.17 -45.12
C PRO A 499 -21.53 44.59 -43.86
N ALA A 500 -20.29 44.17 -43.57
CA ALA A 500 -19.02 44.24 -44.32
C ALA A 500 -18.38 45.64 -44.43
N ASN A 501 -17.35 45.95 -43.61
CA ASN A 501 -16.00 46.42 -44.01
C ASN A 501 -15.18 47.07 -42.87
N GLY A 502 -13.84 47.07 -43.02
CA GLY A 502 -12.87 47.91 -42.28
C GLY A 502 -12.51 47.40 -40.87
N ALA A 503 -11.35 46.81 -40.56
CA ALA A 503 -9.94 47.02 -40.93
C ALA A 503 -9.23 48.17 -40.19
N THR A 504 -8.04 47.85 -39.65
CA THR A 504 -6.91 48.67 -39.20
C THR A 504 -6.84 49.30 -37.79
N ALA A 505 -5.64 49.13 -37.21
CA ALA A 505 -4.87 50.02 -36.32
C ALA A 505 -5.09 50.01 -34.79
N ASP A 506 -4.15 49.32 -34.10
CA ASP A 506 -3.51 49.76 -32.86
C ASP A 506 -2.89 51.18 -33.01
N PRO A 507 -2.78 52.01 -31.94
CA PRO A 507 -1.61 51.92 -31.04
C PRO A 507 -1.82 52.27 -29.54
N HIS A 508 -0.90 51.75 -28.71
CA HIS A 508 -0.62 52.19 -27.33
C HIS A 508 -0.11 53.65 -27.25
N PRO A 509 -0.30 54.35 -26.10
CA PRO A 509 0.72 54.43 -25.03
C PRO A 509 0.14 54.06 -23.62
N SER A 510 0.88 53.60 -22.61
CA SER A 510 1.81 54.33 -21.70
C SER A 510 1.15 55.55 -21.01
N THR A 511 1.16 55.78 -19.68
CA THR A 511 2.22 55.62 -18.66
C THR A 511 1.68 55.38 -17.23
N ALA A 512 2.59 55.16 -16.26
CA ALA A 512 2.36 54.90 -14.83
C ALA A 512 1.78 56.05 -13.99
N ASN A 513 1.11 55.72 -12.86
CA ASN A 513 1.56 56.13 -11.51
C ASN A 513 0.70 55.58 -10.34
N ALA A 514 1.31 55.49 -9.16
CA ALA A 514 0.72 55.26 -7.84
C ALA A 514 1.58 56.02 -6.79
N PRO A 515 1.26 56.10 -5.48
CA PRO A 515 0.02 55.79 -4.74
C PRO A 515 -0.40 56.91 -3.74
N ALA A 516 -1.28 56.54 -2.78
CA ALA A 516 -1.48 57.11 -1.43
C ALA A 516 -2.58 58.17 -1.19
N GLY A 517 -3.38 57.96 -0.13
CA GLY A 517 -4.40 58.90 0.36
C GLY A 517 -5.47 58.25 1.28
N ARG A 518 -5.28 58.34 2.60
CA ARG A 518 -6.29 58.18 3.68
C ARG A 518 -6.25 59.49 4.49
N PRO A 519 -7.33 59.98 5.16
CA PRO A 519 -7.73 59.40 6.48
C PRO A 519 -9.18 59.65 7.01
N HIS A 520 -9.47 59.09 8.21
CA HIS A 520 -10.53 59.41 9.21
C HIS A 520 -12.03 59.29 8.80
N ALA A 521 -12.99 58.82 9.62
CA ALA A 521 -13.20 58.94 11.07
C ALA A 521 -14.18 57.87 11.66
N SER A 522 -14.38 57.89 13.00
CA SER A 522 -15.32 57.09 13.84
C SER A 522 -15.58 57.84 15.17
N PRO A 523 -16.43 57.41 16.15
CA PRO A 523 -17.67 56.60 16.17
C PRO A 523 -18.84 57.46 16.78
N PRO A 524 -19.91 56.95 17.48
CA PRO A 524 -19.84 56.33 18.84
C PRO A 524 -20.95 55.27 19.21
N GLY A 525 -20.84 54.64 20.40
CA GLY A 525 -22.01 54.10 21.16
C GLY A 525 -21.97 52.64 21.69
N GLY A 526 -22.02 52.48 23.02
CA GLY A 526 -22.44 51.25 23.76
C GLY A 526 -23.51 51.63 24.81
N PRO A 527 -23.73 50.94 25.96
CA PRO A 527 -23.26 49.63 26.46
C PRO A 527 -24.39 48.77 27.12
N THR A 528 -24.08 47.63 27.79
CA THR A 528 -24.63 47.13 29.11
C THR A 528 -24.15 45.69 29.42
N ALA A 529 -24.32 45.16 30.65
CA ALA A 529 -23.48 44.07 31.19
C ALA A 529 -24.11 43.07 32.20
N SER A 530 -23.57 41.83 32.24
CA SER A 530 -23.37 40.90 33.40
C SER A 530 -24.59 40.38 34.23
N PRO A 531 -24.43 39.46 35.23
CA PRO A 531 -23.31 38.53 35.59
C PRO A 531 -23.74 37.07 36.00
N ALA A 532 -22.78 36.14 36.25
CA ALA A 532 -22.92 35.04 37.25
C ALA A 532 -21.59 34.29 37.61
N THR A 533 -21.10 34.48 38.86
CA THR A 533 -20.38 33.57 39.82
C THR A 533 -19.38 32.46 39.39
N GLY A 534 -18.23 32.39 40.09
CA GLY A 534 -17.13 31.39 39.96
C GLY A 534 -17.27 30.10 40.83
N PRO A 535 -16.20 29.50 41.42
CA PRO A 535 -14.89 30.05 41.80
C PRO A 535 -13.65 29.32 41.21
N ALA A 536 -12.44 29.76 41.62
CA ALA A 536 -11.16 29.39 41.04
C ALA A 536 -10.39 28.24 41.74
N THR A 537 -9.47 27.61 41.00
CA THR A 537 -8.28 26.92 41.56
C THR A 537 -7.01 27.38 40.83
N ARG A 538 -5.94 27.66 41.59
CA ARG A 538 -4.62 28.02 41.07
C ARG A 538 -3.80 26.76 40.79
N VAL A 539 -3.15 26.70 39.63
CA VAL A 539 -1.87 25.99 39.45
C VAL A 539 -0.90 26.92 38.72
N THR A 540 0.29 27.08 39.28
CA THR A 540 1.37 27.96 38.80
C THR A 540 2.12 27.38 37.61
N ALA A 541 2.38 28.20 36.59
CA ALA A 541 3.30 27.88 35.50
C ALA A 541 4.75 28.33 35.84
N PRO A 542 5.80 27.55 35.49
CA PRO A 542 7.18 27.99 35.59
C PRO A 542 7.61 28.83 34.37
N ALA A 543 8.49 29.80 34.60
CA ALA A 543 9.09 30.66 33.56
C ALA A 543 10.24 29.97 32.80
N PRO A 544 10.57 30.40 31.56
CA PRO A 544 11.61 29.76 30.73
C PRO A 544 13.04 30.15 31.13
N ALA A 545 13.99 29.22 30.94
CA ALA A 545 15.42 29.44 31.12
C ALA A 545 16.11 29.96 29.83
N PRO A 546 17.23 30.70 29.93
CA PRO A 546 17.84 31.39 28.79
C PRO A 546 18.80 30.52 27.97
N ALA A 547 18.99 30.90 26.70
CA ALA A 547 19.96 30.29 25.78
C ALA A 547 21.36 30.95 25.88
N PRO A 548 22.45 30.20 25.66
CA PRO A 548 23.79 30.76 25.47
C PRO A 548 24.07 31.06 23.99
N GLN A 549 24.60 32.26 23.73
CA GLN A 549 25.27 32.62 22.47
C GLN A 549 26.78 32.37 22.64
N HIS A 550 27.49 32.02 21.56
CA HIS A 550 28.87 32.48 21.32
C HIS A 550 29.26 32.33 19.84
N ASP A 551 30.03 33.30 19.35
CA ASP A 551 30.28 33.58 17.94
C ASP A 551 31.59 33.00 17.36
N THR A 552 31.57 32.73 16.04
CA THR A 552 32.71 32.83 15.09
C THR A 552 33.96 31.92 15.23
N PRO A 553 34.79 31.77 14.17
CA PRO A 553 34.43 31.52 12.77
C PRO A 553 35.25 30.37 12.11
N LEU A 554 34.89 30.01 10.87
CA LEU A 554 35.65 29.09 10.01
C LEU A 554 36.98 29.71 9.51
N SER A 555 38.02 28.89 9.42
CA SER A 555 39.29 29.19 8.75
C SER A 555 39.72 28.03 7.84
N LEU A 556 40.55 28.32 6.84
CA LEU A 556 40.88 27.49 5.69
C LEU A 556 42.39 27.15 5.63
N PHE A 557 42.69 26.03 4.96
CA PHE A 557 43.98 25.65 4.35
C PHE A 557 45.18 25.15 5.19
N ALA A 558 45.84 24.15 4.58
CA ALA A 558 47.28 23.86 4.53
C ALA A 558 47.96 22.97 5.61
N SER A 559 48.38 21.79 5.12
CA SER A 559 49.69 21.11 5.34
C SER A 559 50.28 20.95 6.75
N HIS A 560 50.51 19.69 7.15
CA HIS A 560 51.85 19.09 7.03
C HIS A 560 51.83 17.54 7.08
N SER A 561 52.89 16.96 6.54
CA SER A 561 53.28 15.54 6.58
C SER A 561 54.15 15.24 7.81
N GLU A 562 54.65 13.99 7.91
CA GLU A 562 55.67 13.52 8.89
C GLU A 562 55.16 13.27 10.33
N ASP A 563 55.53 12.20 11.05
CA ASP A 563 56.22 10.95 10.67
C ASP A 563 55.96 9.84 11.72
N SER A 564 56.17 8.57 11.31
CA SER A 564 56.76 7.46 12.07
C SER A 564 56.20 6.95 13.43
N ARG A 565 55.89 5.63 13.39
CA ARG A 565 56.24 4.57 14.37
C ARG A 565 55.53 4.55 15.75
N ALA A 566 54.62 3.58 15.90
CA ALA A 566 54.89 2.32 16.61
C ALA A 566 53.91 1.22 16.15
#